data_AF-A0AAV8CZL6-F1
#
_entry.id   AF-A0AAV8CZL6-F1
#
_cell.length_a   1.000
_cell.length_b   1.000
_cell.length_c   1.000
_cell.angle_alpha   90.00
_cell.angle_beta   90.00
_cell.angle_gamma   90.00
#
_symmetry.space_group_name_H-M   'P 1'
#
loop_
_entity.id
_entity.type
_entity.pdbx_description
1 polymer ?
#
loop_
_entity_poly.entity_id
_entity_poly.type
_entity_poly.pdbx_seq_one_letter_code
_entity_poly.pdbx_strand_id
1 'polypeptide(L)'
;MQTCEAATQLRKTGRVNVGANTSVPHLASVHFKAGVADVHFEVLKFALLETIKEAVPYMWSEELKEAWSESYDHLVAAIKSEM
;
A
#
# COMPACT_ATOMS: atom_id res chain seq x y z
N MET A 1 -10.23 13.98 4.43
CA MET A 1 -8.77 14.00 4.70
C MET A 1 -8.46 12.93 5.73
N GLN A 2 -8.30 11.66 5.32
CA GLN A 2 -8.07 10.52 6.22
C GLN A 2 -6.57 10.16 6.37
N THR A 3 -5.73 10.56 5.41
CA THR A 3 -4.30 10.24 5.36
C THR A 3 -3.49 10.93 6.48
N CYS A 4 -3.81 12.17 6.84
CA CYS A 4 -3.14 12.90 7.92
C CYS A 4 -3.42 12.29 9.31
N GLU A 5 -4.59 11.70 9.49
CA GLU A 5 -4.96 11.03 10.74
C GLU A 5 -4.19 9.72 10.92
N ALA A 6 -4.09 8.91 9.87
CA ALA A 6 -3.30 7.68 9.88
C ALA A 6 -1.81 7.94 10.18
N ALA A 7 -1.20 8.93 9.54
CA ALA A 7 0.19 9.31 9.79
C ALA A 7 0.40 9.78 11.25
N THR A 8 -0.57 10.51 11.80
CA THR A 8 -0.53 10.96 13.20
C THR A 8 -0.64 9.79 14.17
N GLN A 9 -1.52 8.82 13.90
CA GLN A 9 -1.64 7.61 14.71
C GLN A 9 -0.34 6.81 14.69
N LEU A 10 0.18 6.52 13.49
CA LEU A 10 1.42 5.77 13.33
C LEU A 10 2.58 6.42 14.10
N ARG A 11 2.74 7.75 14.01
CA ARG A 11 3.77 8.49 14.76
C ARG A 11 3.60 8.37 16.28
N LYS A 12 2.37 8.35 16.79
CA LYS A 12 2.09 8.37 18.24
C LYS A 12 2.09 6.98 18.87
N THR A 13 1.61 5.96 18.15
CA THR A 13 1.31 4.64 18.73
C THR A 13 2.07 3.51 18.05
N GLY A 14 2.78 3.77 16.94
CA GLY A 14 3.43 2.75 16.12
C GLY A 14 2.44 1.85 15.36
N ARG A 15 1.14 2.14 15.38
CA ARG A 15 0.09 1.37 14.69
C ARG A 15 -0.99 2.28 14.13
N VAL A 16 -1.66 1.84 13.09
CA VAL A 16 -2.85 2.53 12.54
C VAL A 16 -4.06 1.65 12.78
N ASN A 17 -5.12 2.22 13.35
CA ASN A 17 -6.40 1.52 13.45
C ASN A 17 -7.13 1.64 12.12
N VAL A 18 -7.22 0.54 11.39
CA VAL A 18 -7.86 0.46 10.09
C VAL A 18 -9.34 0.08 10.31
N GLY A 19 -10.27 0.86 9.74
CA GLY A 19 -11.70 0.57 9.85
C GLY A 19 -12.09 -0.74 9.14
N ALA A 20 -13.24 -1.32 9.49
CA ALA A 20 -13.68 -2.62 8.97
C ALA A 20 -13.74 -2.68 7.41
N ASN A 21 -14.13 -1.57 6.78
CA ASN A 21 -14.22 -1.44 5.30
C ASN A 21 -12.85 -1.26 4.61
N THR A 22 -11.79 -1.15 5.39
CA THR A 22 -10.40 -1.00 4.91
C THR A 22 -9.54 -2.20 5.32
N SER A 23 -10.16 -3.27 5.82
CA SER A 23 -9.48 -4.50 6.21
C SER A 23 -8.99 -5.29 4.99
N VAL A 24 -7.92 -6.06 5.16
CA VAL A 24 -7.35 -6.93 4.11
C VAL A 24 -8.38 -7.90 3.52
N PRO A 25 -9.26 -8.58 4.29
CA PRO A 25 -10.27 -9.48 3.73
C PRO A 25 -11.28 -8.76 2.82
N HIS A 26 -11.67 -7.53 3.16
CA HIS A 26 -12.55 -6.74 2.29
C HIS A 26 -11.85 -6.39 0.98
N LEU A 27 -10.58 -5.97 1.03
CA LEU A 27 -9.77 -5.67 -0.15
C LEU A 27 -9.61 -6.92 -1.04
N ALA A 28 -9.29 -8.08 -0.45
CA ALA A 28 -9.19 -9.34 -1.18
C ALA A 28 -10.50 -9.71 -1.90
N SER A 29 -11.65 -9.60 -1.22
CA SER A 29 -12.95 -9.84 -1.85
C SER A 29 -13.22 -8.93 -3.05
N VAL A 30 -12.86 -7.64 -2.96
CA VAL A 30 -13.02 -6.69 -4.06
C VAL A 30 -12.07 -7.01 -5.22
N HIS A 31 -10.80 -7.31 -4.94
CA HIS A 31 -9.81 -7.66 -5.97
C HIS A 31 -10.18 -8.95 -6.70
N PHE A 32 -10.67 -9.97 -5.97
CA PHE A 32 -11.17 -11.21 -6.54
C PHE A 32 -12.36 -10.96 -7.49
N LYS A 33 -13.38 -10.21 -7.03
CA LYS A 33 -14.56 -9.89 -7.85
C LYS A 33 -14.22 -9.08 -9.09
N ALA A 34 -13.18 -8.25 -9.03
CA ALA A 34 -12.71 -7.45 -10.14
C ALA A 34 -11.79 -8.22 -11.13
N GLY A 35 -11.44 -9.48 -10.83
CA GLY A 35 -10.56 -10.28 -11.68
C GLY A 35 -9.12 -9.77 -11.70
N VAL A 36 -8.63 -9.22 -10.58
CA VAL A 36 -7.26 -8.73 -10.50
C VAL A 36 -6.28 -9.91 -10.54
N ALA A 37 -5.37 -9.90 -11.49
CA ALA A 37 -4.28 -10.86 -11.63
C ALA A 37 -2.95 -10.29 -11.11
N ASP A 38 -1.97 -11.17 -10.89
CA ASP A 38 -0.64 -10.86 -10.38
C ASP A 38 0.04 -9.69 -11.13
N VAL A 39 -0.05 -9.69 -12.47
CA VAL A 39 0.52 -8.65 -13.32
C VAL A 39 -0.01 -7.25 -13.01
N HIS A 40 -1.25 -7.12 -12.52
CA HIS A 40 -1.82 -5.81 -12.19
C HIS A 40 -1.19 -5.23 -10.92
N PHE A 41 -0.80 -6.08 -9.95
CA PHE A 41 -0.08 -5.64 -8.76
C PHE A 41 1.33 -5.16 -9.12
N GLU A 42 2.03 -5.85 -10.01
CA GLU A 42 3.37 -5.46 -10.46
C GLU A 42 3.35 -4.09 -11.17
N VAL A 43 2.41 -3.89 -12.10
CA VAL A 43 2.26 -2.62 -12.82
C VAL A 43 1.89 -1.48 -11.85
N LEU A 44 1.02 -1.75 -10.87
CA LEU A 44 0.66 -0.75 -9.86
C LEU A 44 1.84 -0.40 -8.95
N LYS A 45 2.66 -1.37 -8.54
CA LYS A 45 3.87 -1.12 -7.76
C LYS A 45 4.81 -0.16 -8.48
N PHE A 46 5.07 -0.42 -9.76
CA PHE A 46 5.89 0.45 -10.59
C PHE A 46 5.31 1.88 -10.64
N ALA A 47 4.03 2.02 -10.98
CA ALA A 47 3.36 3.32 -11.07
C ALA A 47 3.38 4.09 -9.74
N LEU A 48 3.19 3.39 -8.61
CA LEU A 48 3.24 3.98 -7.27
C LEU A 48 4.62 4.56 -6.96
N LEU A 49 5.69 3.79 -7.21
CA LEU A 49 7.05 4.23 -6.92
C LEU A 49 7.46 5.43 -7.79
N GLU A 50 7.16 5.40 -9.08
CA GLU A 50 7.42 6.54 -9.96
C GLU A 50 6.61 7.77 -9.55
N THR A 51 5.34 7.60 -9.14
CA THR A 51 4.50 8.70 -8.64
C THR A 51 5.09 9.33 -7.37
N ILE A 52 5.59 8.52 -6.42
CA ILE A 52 6.22 9.03 -5.20
C ILE A 52 7.51 9.77 -5.55
N LYS A 53 8.34 9.21 -6.42
CA LYS A 53 9.57 9.83 -6.90
C LYS A 53 9.31 11.20 -7.54
N GLU A 54 8.28 11.31 -8.38
CA GLU A 54 7.87 12.57 -8.99
C GLU A 54 7.29 13.57 -7.98
N ALA A 55 6.54 13.09 -6.99
CA ALA A 55 5.91 13.93 -5.98
C ALA A 55 6.90 14.50 -4.95
N VAL A 56 7.95 13.74 -4.59
CA VAL A 56 8.95 14.13 -3.59
C VAL A 56 10.39 13.92 -4.05
N PRO A 57 10.81 14.53 -5.18
CA PRO A 57 12.08 14.21 -5.83
C PRO A 57 13.31 14.50 -4.96
N TYR A 58 13.23 15.52 -4.08
CA TYR A 58 14.32 15.87 -3.17
C TYR A 58 14.46 14.94 -1.96
N MET A 59 13.43 14.17 -1.63
CA MET A 59 13.44 13.17 -0.54
C MET A 59 13.60 11.75 -1.08
N TRP A 60 13.54 11.57 -2.40
CA TRP A 60 13.64 10.26 -3.02
C TRP A 60 15.06 9.69 -2.85
N SER A 61 15.13 8.46 -2.38
CA SER A 61 16.36 7.69 -2.22
C SER A 61 16.09 6.21 -2.50
N GLU A 62 17.14 5.40 -2.70
CA GLU A 62 16.96 3.95 -2.84
C GLU A 62 16.37 3.34 -1.57
N GLU A 63 16.72 3.82 -0.37
CA GLU A 63 16.12 3.36 0.88
C GLU A 63 14.61 3.65 0.94
N LEU A 64 14.18 4.84 0.48
CA LEU A 64 12.76 5.18 0.44
C LEU A 64 12.02 4.28 -0.55
N LYS A 65 12.60 4.04 -1.73
CA LYS A 65 12.06 3.13 -2.74
C LYS A 65 11.92 1.71 -2.22
N GLU A 66 12.95 1.18 -1.55
CA GLU A 66 12.95 -0.15 -0.94
C GLU A 66 11.88 -0.26 0.14
N ALA A 67 11.79 0.72 1.05
CA ALA A 67 10.79 0.72 2.12
C ALA A 67 9.34 0.71 1.57
N TRP A 68 9.06 1.51 0.54
CA TRP A 68 7.74 1.50 -0.12
C TRP A 68 7.51 0.20 -0.91
N SER A 69 8.55 -0.34 -1.55
CA SER A 69 8.47 -1.59 -2.29
C SER A 69 8.14 -2.78 -1.38
N GLU A 70 8.85 -2.91 -0.26
CA GLU A 70 8.65 -3.98 0.72
C GLU A 70 7.27 -3.88 1.38
N SER A 71 6.86 -2.66 1.76
CA SER A 71 5.54 -2.43 2.33
C SER A 71 4.42 -2.80 1.35
N TYR A 72 4.61 -2.50 0.07
CA TYR A 72 3.67 -2.91 -0.98
C TYR A 72 3.64 -4.43 -1.15
N ASP A 73 4.80 -5.09 -1.18
CA ASP A 73 4.87 -6.55 -1.31
C ASP A 73 4.16 -7.28 -0.16
N HIS A 74 4.34 -6.80 1.08
CA HIS A 74 3.62 -7.32 2.23
C HIS A 74 2.09 -7.13 2.12
N LEU A 75 1.64 -5.96 1.63
CA LEU A 75 0.21 -5.72 1.40
C LEU A 75 -0.34 -6.67 0.32
N VAL A 76 0.37 -6.84 -0.80
CA VAL A 76 -0.05 -7.75 -1.87
C VAL A 76 -0.08 -9.19 -1.39
N ALA A 77 0.94 -9.64 -0.65
CA ALA A 77 0.97 -10.97 -0.06
C ALA A 77 -0.24 -11.22 0.84
N ALA A 78 -0.59 -10.25 1.69
CA ALA A 78 -1.76 -10.35 2.57
C ALA A 78 -3.09 -10.35 1.80
N ILE A 79 -3.21 -9.56 0.73
CA ILE A 79 -4.41 -9.59 -0.12
C ILE A 79 -4.54 -10.94 -0.81
N LYS A 80 -3.46 -11.43 -1.43
CA LYS A 80 -3.44 -12.70 -2.16
C LYS A 80 -3.71 -13.92 -1.27
N SER A 81 -3.31 -13.90 0.00
CA SER A 81 -3.60 -15.00 0.93
C SER A 81 -5.08 -15.14 1.29
N GLU A 82 -5.88 -14.10 1.03
CA GLU A 82 -7.30 -14.02 1.36
C GLU A 82 -8.21 -14.04 0.09
N MET A 83 -7.62 -14.10 -1.10
CA MET A 83 -8.32 -14.21 -2.40
C MET A 83 -8.64 -15.66 -2.73
#